data_AF-A0AAW7ACT8-F1
#
_entry.id   AF-A0AAW7ACT8-F1
#
_cell.length_a   1.000
_cell.length_b   1.000
_cell.length_c   1.000
_cell.angle_alpha   90.00
_cell.angle_beta   90.00
_cell.angle_gamma   90.00
#
_symmetry.space_group_name_H-M   'P 1'
#
loop_
_entity.id
_entity.type
_entity.pdbx_description
1 polymer ?
#
loop_
_entity_poly.entity_id
_entity_poly.type
_entity_poly.pdbx_seq_one_letter_code
_entity_poly.pdbx_strand_id
1 'polypeptide(L)'
;MSSMGIAIGATGLSLILIFVWMISLSMRKKRIELEKKAREAAYRRAMQKAREQEIKEREFKAETGHIPTILFLAKEAERGNLKKAYYWYDKAAKLDNVTGMYGVVRLSERMREDVILKEQANFWRIAIAGVEGDVEAKFATGKALIFGRGTEKNIPKGLQLIQEAAEEKCIPAILYMGDWQKSPDNLARNEADALYWYMRAAEEESPEGKVQVGLCYLYGTGVEQNHQKACYWLERAAESGNAEAMYHAGEAWKDNGKTGSAIAYVWLFLSASFGYEPAKVLRDKVAANIGVDVVVGLQAIAKPLQRKLSSGAVKKHSIIRALNKVYSREPYFPNEEDLLVPGNDEEMEGVIQSDATFDPQSAEQLDGANVSGSSPETTLSKEALDFTQNFLSPQKPH
;
A
#
# COMPACT_ATOMS: atom_id res chain seq x y z
N MET A 1 -98.35 -62.07 6.36
CA MET A 1 -97.55 -60.92 5.89
C MET A 1 -97.19 -61.18 4.45
N SER A 2 -97.69 -60.36 3.52
CA SER A 2 -97.50 -60.56 2.08
C SER A 2 -96.04 -60.35 1.69
N SER A 3 -95.43 -61.36 1.05
CA SER A 3 -94.06 -61.36 0.55
C SER A 3 -93.67 -60.11 -0.27
N MET A 4 -94.64 -59.42 -0.89
CA MET A 4 -94.44 -58.16 -1.61
C MET A 4 -93.99 -56.97 -0.73
N GLY A 5 -94.46 -56.87 0.52
CA GLY A 5 -94.09 -55.74 1.40
C GLY A 5 -92.66 -55.83 1.93
N ILE A 6 -92.18 -57.06 2.17
CA ILE A 6 -90.80 -57.36 2.57
C ILE A 6 -89.83 -57.07 1.41
N ALA A 7 -90.26 -57.33 0.16
CA ALA A 7 -89.45 -57.04 -1.03
C ALA A 7 -89.26 -55.52 -1.27
N ILE A 8 -90.30 -54.71 -1.04
CA ILE A 8 -90.22 -53.24 -1.15
C ILE A 8 -89.40 -52.64 0.00
N GLY A 9 -89.53 -53.16 1.22
CA GLY A 9 -88.70 -52.77 2.36
C GLY A 9 -87.23 -53.14 2.16
N ALA A 10 -86.94 -54.33 1.63
CA ALA A 10 -85.57 -54.80 1.37
C ALA A 10 -84.86 -53.99 0.28
N THR A 11 -85.57 -53.59 -0.77
CA THR A 11 -85.02 -52.74 -1.84
C THR A 11 -84.76 -51.30 -1.38
N GLY A 12 -85.63 -50.74 -0.54
CA GLY A 12 -85.41 -49.44 0.11
C GLY A 12 -84.21 -49.45 1.06
N LEU A 13 -84.05 -50.51 1.87
CA LEU A 13 -82.92 -50.67 2.79
C LEU A 13 -81.60 -50.91 2.03
N SER A 14 -81.65 -51.62 0.91
CA SER A 14 -80.51 -51.79 -0.01
C SER A 14 -80.08 -50.46 -0.65
N LEU A 15 -81.04 -49.62 -1.09
CA LEU A 15 -80.74 -48.27 -1.61
C LEU A 15 -80.11 -47.36 -0.54
N ILE A 16 -80.58 -47.42 0.70
CA ILE A 16 -80.00 -46.66 1.82
C ILE A 16 -78.57 -47.14 2.11
N LEU A 17 -78.33 -48.45 2.13
CA LEU A 17 -76.98 -49.01 2.31
C LEU A 17 -76.02 -48.60 1.19
N ILE A 18 -76.47 -48.60 -0.07
CA ILE A 18 -75.70 -48.12 -1.22
C ILE A 18 -75.39 -46.62 -1.10
N PHE A 19 -76.35 -45.82 -0.63
CA PHE A 19 -76.18 -44.38 -0.42
C PHE A 19 -75.17 -44.07 0.70
N VAL A 20 -75.27 -44.78 1.84
CA VAL A 20 -74.30 -44.69 2.95
C VAL A 20 -72.91 -45.12 2.48
N TRP A 21 -72.82 -46.20 1.69
CA TRP A 21 -71.57 -46.66 1.09
C TRP A 21 -70.96 -45.64 0.11
N MET A 22 -71.78 -45.00 -0.75
CA MET A 22 -71.33 -43.92 -1.63
C MET A 22 -70.83 -42.70 -0.86
N ILE A 23 -71.52 -42.29 0.21
CA ILE A 23 -71.07 -41.18 1.08
C ILE A 23 -69.73 -41.54 1.74
N SER A 24 -69.60 -42.77 2.25
CA SER A 24 -68.34 -43.27 2.82
C SER A 24 -67.21 -43.24 1.79
N LEU A 25 -67.47 -43.67 0.55
CA LEU A 25 -66.51 -43.67 -0.55
C LEU A 25 -66.12 -42.24 -1.00
N SER A 26 -67.09 -41.33 -1.03
CA SER A 26 -66.88 -39.89 -1.32
C SER A 26 -66.04 -39.22 -0.24
N MET A 27 -66.33 -39.47 1.04
CA MET A 27 -65.53 -38.98 2.17
C MET A 27 -64.11 -39.57 2.19
N ARG A 28 -63.95 -40.82 1.77
CA ARG A 28 -62.63 -41.46 1.62
C ARG A 28 -61.82 -40.83 0.49
N LYS A 29 -62.44 -40.55 -0.67
CA LYS A 29 -61.81 -39.82 -1.78
C LYS A 29 -61.38 -38.40 -1.36
N LYS A 30 -62.26 -37.65 -0.69
CA LYS A 30 -61.94 -36.30 -0.17
C LYS A 30 -60.78 -36.30 0.84
N ARG A 31 -60.72 -37.30 1.74
CA ARG A 31 -59.58 -37.46 2.67
C ARG A 31 -58.26 -37.70 1.93
N ILE A 32 -58.28 -38.59 0.93
CA ILE A 32 -57.09 -38.88 0.11
C ILE A 32 -56.65 -37.62 -0.68
N GLU A 33 -57.57 -36.84 -1.23
CA GLU A 33 -57.25 -35.58 -1.91
C GLU A 33 -56.68 -34.51 -0.98
N LEU A 34 -57.25 -34.36 0.22
CA LEU A 34 -56.72 -33.44 1.24
C LEU A 34 -55.34 -33.86 1.72
N GLU A 35 -55.11 -35.15 1.97
CA GLU A 35 -53.79 -35.68 2.30
C GLU A 35 -52.78 -35.47 1.17
N LYS A 36 -53.19 -35.67 -0.09
CA LYS A 36 -52.32 -35.41 -1.25
C LYS A 36 -51.93 -33.93 -1.34
N LYS A 37 -52.90 -33.02 -1.20
CA LYS A 37 -52.64 -31.57 -1.15
C LYS A 37 -51.75 -31.18 0.04
N ALA A 38 -51.95 -31.78 1.21
CA ALA A 38 -51.13 -31.55 2.40
C ALA A 38 -49.69 -32.05 2.19
N ARG A 39 -49.50 -33.23 1.59
CA ARG A 39 -48.17 -33.76 1.23
C ARG A 39 -47.48 -32.90 0.17
N GLU A 40 -48.20 -32.45 -0.86
CA GLU A 40 -47.65 -31.53 -1.88
C GLU A 40 -47.27 -30.17 -1.27
N ALA A 41 -48.04 -29.65 -0.32
CA ALA A 41 -47.69 -28.43 0.41
C ALA A 41 -46.47 -28.64 1.33
N ALA A 42 -46.40 -29.77 2.04
CA ALA A 42 -45.26 -30.14 2.89
C ALA A 42 -43.99 -30.33 2.05
N TYR A 43 -44.08 -31.01 0.91
CA TYR A 43 -42.98 -31.19 -0.03
C TYR A 43 -42.50 -29.85 -0.59
N ARG A 44 -43.41 -28.96 -1.02
CA ARG A 44 -43.03 -27.61 -1.47
C ARG A 44 -42.31 -26.82 -0.39
N ARG A 45 -42.79 -26.87 0.86
CA ARG A 45 -42.13 -26.21 2.01
C ARG A 45 -40.76 -26.83 2.31
N ALA A 46 -40.63 -28.15 2.26
CA ALA A 46 -39.36 -28.83 2.45
C ALA A 46 -38.35 -28.45 1.35
N MET A 47 -38.79 -28.40 0.09
CA MET A 47 -37.97 -27.95 -1.04
C MET A 47 -37.60 -26.46 -0.99
N GLN A 48 -38.43 -25.61 -0.39
CA GLN A 48 -38.09 -24.21 -0.13
C GLN A 48 -37.02 -24.10 0.97
N LYS A 49 -37.22 -24.79 2.10
CA LYS A 49 -36.24 -24.82 3.19
C LYS A 49 -34.88 -25.38 2.74
N ALA A 50 -34.89 -26.44 1.93
CA ALA A 50 -33.67 -27.02 1.38
C ALA A 50 -32.92 -26.01 0.49
N ARG A 51 -33.64 -25.27 -0.37
CA ARG A 51 -33.05 -24.19 -1.18
C ARG A 51 -32.49 -23.05 -0.33
N GLU A 52 -33.21 -22.64 0.72
CA GLU A 52 -32.74 -21.61 1.64
C GLU A 52 -31.50 -22.05 2.41
N GLN A 53 -31.44 -23.31 2.84
CA GLN A 53 -30.26 -23.89 3.48
C GLN A 53 -29.08 -23.91 2.51
N GLU A 54 -29.28 -24.35 1.27
CA GLU A 54 -28.23 -24.39 0.24
C GLU A 54 -27.68 -22.98 -0.05
N ILE A 55 -28.53 -21.95 -0.12
CA ILE A 55 -28.09 -20.56 -0.29
C ILE A 55 -27.27 -20.11 0.92
N LYS A 56 -27.75 -20.37 2.14
CA LYS A 56 -27.03 -20.01 3.37
C LYS A 56 -25.68 -20.70 3.46
N GLU A 57 -25.59 -21.97 3.08
CA GLU A 57 -24.31 -22.69 3.04
C GLU A 57 -23.34 -22.11 2.02
N ARG A 58 -23.84 -21.66 0.86
CA ARG A 58 -23.00 -21.00 -0.16
C ARG A 58 -22.53 -19.62 0.32
N GLU A 59 -23.43 -18.82 0.87
CA GLU A 59 -23.08 -17.51 1.44
C GLU A 59 -22.08 -17.68 2.58
N PHE A 60 -22.27 -18.65 3.47
CA PHE A 60 -21.31 -18.99 4.52
C PHE A 60 -19.94 -19.38 3.95
N LYS A 61 -19.88 -20.27 2.95
CA LYS A 61 -18.60 -20.64 2.29
C LYS A 61 -17.90 -19.43 1.65
N ALA A 62 -18.66 -18.53 1.04
CA ALA A 62 -18.11 -17.30 0.49
C ALA A 62 -17.63 -16.35 1.60
N GLU A 63 -18.35 -16.30 2.73
CA GLU A 63 -17.98 -15.51 3.89
C GLU A 63 -16.67 -15.98 4.53
N THR A 64 -16.45 -17.29 4.57
CA THR A 64 -15.20 -17.91 5.05
C THR A 64 -14.02 -17.76 4.08
N GLY A 65 -14.20 -17.09 2.93
CA GLY A 65 -13.09 -16.80 2.01
C GLY A 65 -12.93 -17.78 0.83
N HIS A 66 -13.91 -18.65 0.56
CA HIS A 66 -13.81 -19.58 -0.58
C HIS A 66 -13.97 -18.85 -1.92
N ILE A 67 -12.84 -18.50 -2.56
CA ILE A 67 -12.75 -17.66 -3.76
C ILE A 67 -13.70 -18.10 -4.90
N PRO A 68 -13.78 -19.39 -5.30
CA PRO A 68 -14.71 -19.79 -6.36
C PRO A 68 -16.17 -19.49 -6.04
N THR A 69 -16.59 -19.66 -4.78
CA THR A 69 -17.98 -19.36 -4.37
C THR A 69 -18.22 -17.86 -4.33
N ILE A 70 -17.24 -17.07 -3.88
CA ILE A 70 -17.30 -15.61 -3.89
C ILE A 70 -17.52 -15.11 -5.32
N LEU A 71 -16.69 -15.56 -6.28
CA LEU A 71 -16.79 -15.14 -7.68
C LEU A 71 -18.11 -15.61 -8.33
N PHE A 72 -18.60 -16.80 -7.97
CA PHE A 72 -19.91 -17.28 -8.42
C PHE A 72 -21.05 -16.36 -7.94
N LEU A 73 -21.09 -16.03 -6.64
CA LEU A 73 -22.10 -15.13 -6.07
C LEU A 73 -21.97 -13.72 -6.63
N ALA A 74 -20.75 -13.23 -6.86
CA ALA A 74 -20.50 -11.95 -7.51
C ALA A 74 -21.13 -11.92 -8.92
N LYS A 75 -20.89 -12.97 -9.71
CA LYS A 75 -21.39 -13.07 -11.08
C LYS A 75 -22.91 -13.23 -11.14
N GLU A 76 -23.49 -13.99 -10.22
CA GLU A 76 -24.96 -14.12 -10.09
C GLU A 76 -25.60 -12.76 -9.77
N ALA A 77 -24.98 -11.97 -8.88
CA ALA A 77 -25.50 -10.67 -8.47
C ALA A 77 -25.41 -9.58 -9.55
N GLU A 78 -24.50 -9.68 -10.54
CA GLU A 78 -24.34 -8.65 -11.60
C GLU A 78 -25.63 -8.32 -12.36
N ARG A 79 -26.54 -9.29 -12.49
CA ARG A 79 -27.79 -9.14 -13.26
C ARG A 79 -28.89 -8.38 -12.52
N GLY A 80 -28.85 -8.37 -11.19
CA GLY A 80 -29.96 -7.85 -10.36
C GLY A 80 -29.56 -6.83 -9.31
N ASN A 81 -28.32 -6.88 -8.81
CA ASN A 81 -27.86 -6.01 -7.73
C ASN A 81 -26.35 -5.73 -7.85
N LEU A 82 -26.00 -4.59 -8.48
CA LEU A 82 -24.61 -4.18 -8.68
C LEU A 82 -23.85 -3.96 -7.37
N LYS A 83 -24.52 -3.50 -6.30
CA LYS A 83 -23.89 -3.32 -4.98
C LYS A 83 -23.51 -4.66 -4.36
N LYS A 84 -24.39 -5.67 -4.44
CA LYS A 84 -24.07 -7.05 -3.98
C LYS A 84 -22.95 -7.67 -4.81
N ALA A 85 -22.96 -7.45 -6.13
CA ALA A 85 -21.86 -7.91 -7.00
C ALA A 85 -20.53 -7.25 -6.62
N TYR A 86 -20.54 -5.94 -6.40
CA TYR A 86 -19.38 -5.17 -5.96
C TYR A 86 -18.80 -5.71 -4.65
N TYR A 87 -19.64 -5.91 -3.63
CA TYR A 87 -19.23 -6.45 -2.33
C TYR A 87 -18.46 -7.78 -2.46
N TRP A 88 -18.96 -8.72 -3.27
CA TRP A 88 -18.29 -10.00 -3.46
C TRP A 88 -16.99 -9.86 -4.26
N TYR A 89 -16.96 -9.01 -5.29
CA TYR A 89 -15.72 -8.74 -6.02
C TYR A 89 -14.65 -8.05 -5.15
N ASP A 90 -15.04 -7.08 -4.31
CA ASP A 90 -14.15 -6.43 -3.33
C ASP A 90 -13.60 -7.44 -2.33
N LYS A 91 -14.46 -8.34 -1.83
CA LYS A 91 -14.04 -9.42 -0.93
C LYS A 91 -13.03 -10.38 -1.60
N ALA A 92 -13.25 -10.73 -2.86
CA ALA A 92 -12.27 -11.53 -3.61
C ALA A 92 -10.96 -10.75 -3.84
N ALA A 93 -11.05 -9.45 -4.16
CA ALA A 93 -9.88 -8.59 -4.38
C ALA A 93 -9.02 -8.46 -3.11
N LYS A 94 -9.65 -8.32 -1.93
CA LYS A 94 -8.97 -8.31 -0.62
C LYS A 94 -8.24 -9.62 -0.28
N LEU A 95 -8.65 -10.73 -0.90
CA LEU A 95 -7.98 -12.04 -0.85
C LEU A 95 -6.97 -12.22 -2.00
N ASP A 96 -6.50 -11.13 -2.60
CA ASP A 96 -5.52 -11.10 -3.68
C ASP A 96 -5.96 -11.82 -4.97
N ASN A 97 -7.28 -11.96 -5.17
CA ASN A 97 -7.80 -12.53 -6.40
C ASN A 97 -7.89 -11.47 -7.52
N VAL A 98 -7.09 -11.67 -8.58
CA VAL A 98 -7.03 -10.79 -9.75
C VAL A 98 -8.39 -10.60 -10.44
N THR A 99 -9.18 -11.67 -10.61
CA THR A 99 -10.54 -11.58 -11.17
C THR A 99 -11.46 -10.71 -10.31
N GLY A 100 -11.29 -10.77 -8.99
CA GLY A 100 -11.90 -9.88 -8.01
C GLY A 100 -11.60 -8.42 -8.30
N MET A 101 -10.31 -8.09 -8.39
CA MET A 101 -9.81 -6.74 -8.65
C MET A 101 -10.37 -6.18 -9.97
N TYR A 102 -10.31 -6.95 -11.06
CA TYR A 102 -10.89 -6.57 -12.35
C TYR A 102 -12.42 -6.36 -12.26
N GLY A 103 -13.10 -7.20 -11.48
CA GLY A 103 -14.52 -7.07 -11.21
C GLY A 103 -14.87 -5.74 -10.54
N VAL A 104 -14.10 -5.34 -9.53
CA VAL A 104 -14.23 -4.06 -8.82
C VAL A 104 -14.06 -2.88 -9.78
N VAL A 105 -12.94 -2.83 -10.50
CA VAL A 105 -12.63 -1.72 -11.43
C VAL A 105 -13.75 -1.53 -12.45
N ARG A 106 -14.17 -2.63 -13.10
CA ARG A 106 -15.22 -2.61 -14.11
C ARG A 106 -16.58 -2.17 -13.56
N LEU A 107 -16.93 -2.59 -12.34
CA LEU A 107 -18.20 -2.21 -11.73
C LEU A 107 -18.20 -0.76 -11.25
N SER A 108 -17.09 -0.27 -10.70
CA SER A 108 -16.93 1.15 -10.33
C SER A 108 -17.09 2.07 -11.53
N GLU A 109 -16.57 1.70 -12.70
CA GLU A 109 -16.72 2.49 -13.94
C GLU A 109 -18.15 2.55 -14.47
N ARG A 110 -19.00 1.59 -14.07
CA ARG A 110 -20.44 1.60 -14.35
C ARG A 110 -21.21 2.48 -13.36
N MET A 111 -20.68 2.67 -12.16
CA MET A 111 -21.25 3.47 -11.07
C MET A 111 -20.56 4.84 -10.95
N ARG A 112 -20.40 5.56 -12.09
CA ARG A 112 -19.54 6.76 -12.23
C ARG A 112 -19.83 7.92 -11.27
N GLU A 113 -21.00 7.96 -10.66
CA GLU A 113 -21.43 9.04 -9.78
C GLU A 113 -20.80 8.97 -8.39
N ASP A 114 -20.22 7.83 -8.01
CA ASP A 114 -19.62 7.64 -6.68
C ASP A 114 -18.10 7.86 -6.72
N VAL A 115 -17.67 8.95 -6.09
CA VAL A 115 -16.24 9.33 -5.98
C VAL A 115 -15.43 8.28 -5.21
N ILE A 116 -16.03 7.63 -4.21
CA ILE A 116 -15.34 6.63 -3.38
C ILE A 116 -15.01 5.40 -4.22
N LEU A 117 -15.97 4.94 -5.01
CA LEU A 117 -15.79 3.80 -5.91
C LEU A 117 -14.75 4.06 -6.99
N LYS A 118 -14.62 5.33 -7.42
CA LYS A 118 -13.59 5.73 -8.39
C LYS A 118 -12.18 5.62 -7.79
N GLU A 119 -11.98 6.07 -6.55
CA GLU A 119 -10.67 5.94 -5.89
C GLU A 119 -10.33 4.48 -5.55
N GLN A 120 -11.32 3.68 -5.15
CA GLN A 120 -11.15 2.24 -4.99
C GLN A 120 -10.75 1.57 -6.31
N ALA A 121 -11.36 1.96 -7.43
CA ALA A 121 -10.96 1.46 -8.74
C ALA A 121 -9.54 1.87 -9.12
N ASN A 122 -9.12 3.10 -8.81
CA ASN A 122 -7.74 3.55 -9.04
C ASN A 122 -6.74 2.69 -8.26
N PHE A 123 -7.02 2.41 -6.98
CA PHE A 123 -6.20 1.52 -6.17
C PHE A 123 -6.07 0.13 -6.82
N TRP A 124 -7.19 -0.50 -7.18
CA TRP A 124 -7.15 -1.85 -7.76
C TRP A 124 -6.49 -1.89 -9.15
N ARG A 125 -6.57 -0.83 -9.96
CA ARG A 125 -5.81 -0.77 -11.23
C ARG A 125 -4.31 -0.81 -10.99
N ILE A 126 -3.82 -0.06 -10.00
CA ILE A 126 -2.40 -0.05 -9.64
C ILE A 126 -2.00 -1.43 -9.09
N ALA A 127 -2.84 -2.04 -8.24
CA ALA A 127 -2.61 -3.37 -7.71
C ALA A 127 -2.52 -4.44 -8.81
N ILE A 128 -3.43 -4.41 -9.80
CA ILE A 128 -3.41 -5.31 -10.95
C ILE A 128 -2.09 -5.16 -11.73
N ALA A 129 -1.69 -3.92 -12.05
CA ALA A 129 -0.43 -3.68 -12.75
C ALA A 129 0.78 -4.23 -11.97
N GLY A 130 0.78 -4.09 -10.64
CA GLY A 130 1.80 -4.67 -9.76
C GLY A 130 1.85 -6.20 -9.82
N VAL A 131 0.69 -6.86 -9.83
CA VAL A 131 0.59 -8.32 -9.97
C VAL A 131 1.03 -8.79 -11.37
N GLU A 132 0.83 -7.96 -12.40
CA GLU A 132 1.25 -8.24 -13.78
C GLU A 132 2.75 -7.99 -14.02
N GLY A 133 3.49 -7.54 -13.00
CA GLY A 133 4.94 -7.41 -13.01
C GLY A 133 5.47 -5.97 -13.06
N ASP A 134 4.60 -4.96 -12.97
CA ASP A 134 5.05 -3.57 -12.84
C ASP A 134 5.52 -3.30 -11.40
N VAL A 135 6.84 -3.28 -11.22
CA VAL A 135 7.49 -3.09 -9.91
C VAL A 135 7.18 -1.71 -9.31
N GLU A 136 7.05 -0.67 -10.13
CA GLU A 136 6.68 0.67 -9.66
C GLU A 136 5.23 0.70 -9.19
N ALA A 137 4.34 0.02 -9.92
CA ALA A 137 2.95 -0.15 -9.49
C ALA A 137 2.83 -1.00 -8.22
N LYS A 138 3.67 -2.03 -8.04
CA LYS A 138 3.75 -2.79 -6.79
C LYS A 138 4.12 -1.88 -5.61
N PHE A 139 5.18 -1.08 -5.77
CA PHE A 139 5.56 -0.07 -4.78
C PHE A 139 4.43 0.93 -4.49
N ALA A 140 3.78 1.45 -5.54
CA ALA A 140 2.67 2.39 -5.39
C ALA A 140 1.47 1.77 -4.66
N THR A 141 1.17 0.49 -4.91
CA THR A 141 0.14 -0.29 -4.20
C THR A 141 0.49 -0.41 -2.72
N GLY A 142 1.74 -0.74 -2.40
CA GLY A 142 2.22 -0.83 -1.02
C GLY A 142 2.06 0.51 -0.28
N LYS A 143 2.47 1.63 -0.89
CA LYS A 143 2.23 2.96 -0.31
C LYS A 143 0.74 3.26 -0.14
N ALA A 144 -0.10 2.90 -1.12
CA ALA A 144 -1.53 3.14 -1.02
C ALA A 144 -2.15 2.40 0.17
N LEU A 145 -1.69 1.19 0.48
CA LEU A 145 -2.11 0.43 1.67
C LEU A 145 -1.64 1.07 2.97
N ILE A 146 -0.41 1.57 3.04
CA ILE A 146 0.11 2.25 4.25
C ILE A 146 -0.71 3.50 4.56
N PHE A 147 -0.96 4.34 3.55
CA PHE A 147 -1.67 5.61 3.73
C PHE A 147 -3.20 5.48 3.68
N GLY A 148 -3.74 4.34 3.27
CA GLY A 148 -5.19 4.12 3.11
C GLY A 148 -5.79 4.86 1.91
N ARG A 149 -5.06 4.93 0.79
CA ARG A 149 -5.51 5.61 -0.44
C ARG A 149 -6.31 4.65 -1.30
N GLY A 150 -7.62 4.86 -1.40
CA GLY A 150 -8.53 3.99 -2.16
C GLY A 150 -8.76 2.62 -1.54
N THR A 151 -8.28 2.38 -0.32
CA THR A 151 -8.50 1.15 0.46
C THR A 151 -8.34 1.44 1.95
N GLU A 152 -8.77 0.52 2.81
CA GLU A 152 -8.48 0.55 4.24
C GLU A 152 -6.96 0.46 4.49
N LYS A 153 -6.49 1.12 5.56
CA LYS A 153 -5.07 1.10 5.93
C LYS A 153 -4.65 -0.32 6.30
N ASN A 154 -3.56 -0.78 5.69
CA ASN A 154 -2.92 -2.04 6.01
C ASN A 154 -1.40 -1.88 5.89
N ILE A 155 -0.80 -1.43 6.99
CA ILE A 155 0.65 -1.15 7.05
C ILE A 155 1.47 -2.43 6.82
N PRO A 156 1.19 -3.58 7.47
CA PRO A 156 1.99 -4.79 7.27
C PRO A 156 2.02 -5.26 5.82
N LYS A 157 0.85 -5.36 5.17
CA LYS A 157 0.76 -5.76 3.75
C LYS A 157 1.41 -4.73 2.83
N GLY A 158 1.25 -3.45 3.16
CA GLY A 158 1.86 -2.37 2.40
C GLY A 158 3.40 -2.44 2.42
N LEU A 159 3.98 -2.66 3.61
CA LEU A 159 5.43 -2.83 3.77
C LEU A 159 5.94 -4.08 3.07
N GLN A 160 5.22 -5.19 3.14
CA GLN A 160 5.57 -6.42 2.41
C GLN A 160 5.72 -6.17 0.91
N LEU A 161 4.73 -5.52 0.28
CA LEU A 161 4.79 -5.22 -1.16
C LEU A 161 5.93 -4.25 -1.52
N ILE A 162 6.22 -3.28 -0.65
CA ILE A 162 7.35 -2.35 -0.84
C ILE A 162 8.68 -3.11 -0.71
N GLN A 163 8.80 -4.03 0.24
CA GLN A 163 9.99 -4.85 0.41
C GLN A 163 10.23 -5.75 -0.82
N GLU A 164 9.20 -6.43 -1.32
CA GLU A 164 9.29 -7.22 -2.55
C GLU A 164 9.74 -6.35 -3.74
N ALA A 165 9.18 -5.14 -3.87
CA ALA A 165 9.62 -4.19 -4.90
C ALA A 165 11.09 -3.75 -4.71
N ALA A 166 11.56 -3.60 -3.47
CA ALA A 166 12.94 -3.25 -3.15
C ALA A 166 13.92 -4.40 -3.46
N GLU A 167 13.51 -5.65 -3.25
CA GLU A 167 14.25 -6.86 -3.66
C GLU A 167 14.39 -6.95 -5.19
N GLU A 168 13.38 -6.48 -5.93
CA GLU A 168 13.41 -6.29 -7.38
C GLU A 168 14.15 -5.02 -7.82
N LYS A 169 14.96 -4.41 -6.93
CA LYS A 169 15.81 -3.23 -7.19
C LYS A 169 15.04 -1.95 -7.56
N CYS A 170 13.77 -1.84 -7.18
CA CYS A 170 13.02 -0.59 -7.33
C CYS A 170 13.60 0.49 -6.42
N ILE A 171 14.32 1.45 -6.98
CA ILE A 171 15.00 2.53 -6.24
C ILE A 171 14.04 3.29 -5.31
N PRO A 172 12.83 3.72 -5.74
CA PRO A 172 11.87 4.35 -4.84
C PRO A 172 11.46 3.48 -3.65
N ALA A 173 11.37 2.16 -3.84
CA ALA A 173 11.03 1.22 -2.77
C ALA A 173 12.19 1.05 -1.79
N ILE A 174 13.42 0.90 -2.28
CA ILE A 174 14.64 0.83 -1.46
C ILE A 174 14.76 2.10 -0.59
N LEU A 175 14.61 3.29 -1.19
CA LEU A 175 14.66 4.56 -0.46
C LEU A 175 13.55 4.65 0.60
N TYR A 176 12.34 4.24 0.25
CA TYR A 176 11.21 4.22 1.18
C TYR A 176 11.48 3.32 2.39
N MET A 177 12.11 2.15 2.19
CA MET A 177 12.48 1.26 3.30
C MET A 177 13.48 1.95 4.24
N GLY A 178 14.46 2.69 3.72
CA GLY A 178 15.36 3.50 4.53
C GLY A 178 14.64 4.59 5.32
N ASP A 179 13.72 5.31 4.67
CA ASP A 179 12.92 6.35 5.31
C ASP A 179 11.99 5.78 6.40
N TRP A 180 11.41 4.60 6.16
CA TRP A 180 10.59 3.88 7.13
C TRP A 180 11.37 3.51 8.38
N GLN A 181 12.65 3.17 8.25
CA GLN A 181 13.52 2.88 9.40
C GLN A 181 13.88 4.09 10.25
N LYS A 182 13.62 5.31 9.78
CA LYS A 182 13.75 6.55 10.55
C LYS A 182 12.41 7.12 10.99
N SER A 183 11.31 6.58 10.46
CA SER A 183 9.98 7.11 10.69
C SER A 183 9.58 6.98 12.16
N PRO A 184 8.95 8.01 12.76
CA PRO A 184 8.39 7.88 14.10
C PRO A 184 7.28 6.82 14.20
N ASP A 185 6.61 6.53 13.09
CA ASP A 185 5.52 5.55 13.01
C ASP A 185 6.04 4.09 13.05
N ASN A 186 7.34 3.88 12.84
CA ASN A 186 7.96 2.58 12.98
C ASN A 186 8.39 2.36 14.43
N LEU A 187 7.65 1.53 15.16
CA LEU A 187 7.93 1.21 16.57
C LEU A 187 9.24 0.43 16.74
N ALA A 188 9.70 -0.26 15.69
CA ALA A 188 10.96 -1.01 15.64
C ALA A 188 12.04 -0.26 14.85
N ARG A 189 11.94 1.08 14.74
CA ARG A 189 12.88 1.90 13.97
C ARG A 189 14.32 1.71 14.42
N ASN A 190 15.22 1.59 13.46
CA ASN A 190 16.64 1.49 13.67
C ASN A 190 17.38 2.31 12.62
N GLU A 191 18.06 3.37 13.05
CA GLU A 191 18.78 4.27 12.14
C GLU A 191 19.92 3.58 11.39
N ALA A 192 20.52 2.52 11.96
CA ALA A 192 21.55 1.73 11.29
C ALA A 192 20.97 0.97 10.08
N ASP A 193 19.73 0.48 10.20
CA ASP A 193 19.03 -0.20 9.09
C ASP A 193 18.65 0.80 8.00
N ALA A 194 18.44 2.08 8.33
CA ALA A 194 18.23 3.11 7.33
C ALA A 194 19.47 3.28 6.44
N LEU A 195 20.67 3.32 7.03
CA LEU A 195 21.93 3.38 6.28
C LEU A 195 22.08 2.16 5.37
N TYR A 196 21.71 0.96 5.84
CA TYR A 196 21.70 -0.26 5.03
C TYR A 196 20.89 -0.07 3.73
N TRP A 197 19.65 0.40 3.85
CA TRP A 197 18.78 0.61 2.68
C TRP A 197 19.30 1.70 1.76
N TYR A 198 19.81 2.81 2.31
CA TYR A 198 20.37 3.88 1.50
C TYR A 198 21.64 3.46 0.74
N MET A 199 22.50 2.62 1.34
CA MET A 199 23.66 2.04 0.67
C MET A 199 23.22 1.19 -0.52
N ARG A 200 22.19 0.33 -0.36
CA ARG A 200 21.62 -0.43 -1.49
C ARG A 200 21.11 0.47 -2.61
N ALA A 201 20.46 1.59 -2.30
CA ALA A 201 20.04 2.55 -3.33
C ALA A 201 21.25 3.19 -4.03
N ALA A 202 22.30 3.50 -3.26
CA ALA A 202 23.53 4.09 -3.79
C ALA A 202 24.32 3.13 -4.69
N GLU A 203 24.27 1.82 -4.41
CA GLU A 203 24.82 0.73 -5.24
C GLU A 203 24.12 0.63 -6.60
N GLU A 204 22.79 0.84 -6.64
CA GLU A 204 22.01 1.01 -7.89
C GLU A 204 22.23 2.39 -8.54
N GLU A 205 23.33 3.07 -8.18
CA GLU A 205 23.77 4.39 -8.62
C GLU A 205 22.74 5.53 -8.44
N SER A 206 21.72 5.36 -7.58
CA SER A 206 20.74 6.40 -7.23
C SER A 206 21.42 7.65 -6.65
N PRO A 207 21.24 8.84 -7.25
CA PRO A 207 21.70 10.09 -6.67
C PRO A 207 21.10 10.35 -5.28
N GLU A 208 19.81 10.05 -5.10
CA GLU A 208 19.08 10.23 -3.85
C GLU A 208 19.62 9.28 -2.77
N GLY A 209 19.88 8.02 -3.12
CA GLY A 209 20.50 7.04 -2.21
C GLY A 209 21.87 7.52 -1.72
N LYS A 210 22.72 7.99 -2.63
CA LYS A 210 24.02 8.59 -2.30
C LYS A 210 23.88 9.84 -1.41
N VAL A 211 22.86 10.68 -1.62
CA VAL A 211 22.57 11.81 -0.73
C VAL A 211 22.28 11.30 0.68
N GLN A 212 21.35 10.35 0.83
CA GLN A 212 20.98 9.84 2.14
C GLN A 212 22.14 9.18 2.89
N VAL A 213 22.98 8.39 2.20
CA VAL A 213 24.22 7.85 2.79
C VAL A 213 25.15 8.98 3.25
N GLY A 214 25.32 10.01 2.41
CA GLY A 214 26.12 11.18 2.76
C GLY A 214 25.60 11.91 4.00
N LEU A 215 24.29 12.05 4.14
CA LEU A 215 23.64 12.66 5.31
C LEU A 215 23.78 11.81 6.57
N CYS A 216 23.67 10.48 6.47
CA CYS A 216 23.93 9.57 7.57
C CYS A 216 25.34 9.76 8.15
N TYR A 217 26.37 9.83 7.32
CA TYR A 217 27.73 10.11 7.78
C TYR A 217 27.95 11.56 8.22
N LEU A 218 27.24 12.53 7.63
CA LEU A 218 27.41 13.94 7.97
C LEU A 218 26.87 14.24 9.38
N TYR A 219 25.70 13.68 9.71
CA TYR A 219 25.02 13.93 10.98
C TYR A 219 25.18 12.80 12.01
N GLY A 220 25.70 11.65 11.60
CA GLY A 220 25.88 10.49 12.48
C GLY A 220 24.59 9.71 12.72
N THR A 221 23.69 9.68 11.73
CA THR A 221 22.42 8.96 11.80
C THR A 221 22.67 7.48 11.53
N GLY A 222 22.54 6.64 12.56
CA GLY A 222 22.78 5.20 12.45
C GLY A 222 24.23 4.77 12.26
N VAL A 223 25.19 5.71 12.27
CA VAL A 223 26.62 5.46 12.07
C VAL A 223 27.44 6.57 12.72
N GLU A 224 28.71 6.31 13.05
CA GLU A 224 29.62 7.35 13.50
C GLU A 224 29.79 8.45 12.44
N GLN A 225 29.80 9.71 12.88
CA GLN A 225 30.04 10.85 12.00
C GLN A 225 31.39 10.71 11.29
N ASN A 226 31.37 10.80 9.96
CA ASN A 226 32.57 10.75 9.15
C ASN A 226 32.49 11.75 8.01
N HIS A 227 33.14 12.90 8.21
CA HIS A 227 33.12 14.01 7.27
C HIS A 227 33.69 13.63 5.88
N GLN A 228 34.72 12.78 5.82
CA GLN A 228 35.31 12.35 4.55
C GLN A 228 34.36 11.46 3.74
N LYS A 229 33.73 10.47 4.41
CA LYS A 229 32.70 9.62 3.80
C LYS A 229 31.49 10.42 3.35
N ALA A 230 31.01 11.36 4.18
CA ALA A 230 29.91 12.26 3.84
C ALA A 230 30.21 13.07 2.57
N CYS A 231 31.36 13.76 2.52
CA CYS A 231 31.75 14.54 1.35
C CYS A 231 31.85 13.69 0.08
N TYR A 232 32.42 12.48 0.18
CA TYR A 232 32.53 11.60 -0.98
C TYR A 232 31.16 11.24 -1.57
N TRP A 233 30.22 10.80 -0.74
CA TRP A 233 28.89 10.40 -1.20
C TRP A 233 28.07 11.58 -1.75
N LEU A 234 28.11 12.72 -1.06
CA LEU A 234 27.42 13.94 -1.49
C LEU A 234 28.00 14.47 -2.80
N GLU A 235 29.32 14.52 -2.95
CA GLU A 235 29.96 14.97 -4.20
C GLU A 235 29.74 13.99 -5.35
N ARG A 236 29.65 12.68 -5.08
CA ARG A 236 29.27 11.66 -6.08
C ARG A 236 27.87 11.87 -6.61
N ALA A 237 26.91 12.19 -5.75
CA ALA A 237 25.56 12.54 -6.16
C ALA A 237 25.52 13.89 -6.92
N ALA A 238 26.29 14.87 -6.45
CA ALA A 238 26.40 16.19 -7.07
C ALA A 238 27.01 16.11 -8.49
N GLU A 239 27.98 15.22 -8.74
CA GLU A 239 28.52 14.95 -10.08
C GLU A 239 27.46 14.43 -11.06
N SER A 240 26.37 13.85 -10.56
CA SER A 240 25.23 13.38 -11.36
C SER A 240 24.21 14.48 -11.64
N GLY A 241 24.50 15.73 -11.24
CA GLY A 241 23.61 16.88 -11.45
C GLY A 241 22.53 17.06 -10.39
N ASN A 242 22.53 16.27 -9.31
CA ASN A 242 21.55 16.41 -8.23
C ASN A 242 21.82 17.71 -7.44
N ALA A 243 20.85 18.63 -7.46
CA ALA A 243 20.99 19.96 -6.87
C ALA A 243 20.98 19.94 -5.34
N GLU A 244 20.24 19.03 -4.73
CA GLU A 244 20.20 18.82 -3.28
C GLU A 244 21.54 18.25 -2.77
N ALA A 245 22.13 17.31 -3.52
CA ALA A 245 23.48 16.80 -3.24
C ALA A 245 24.53 17.91 -3.27
N MET A 246 24.47 18.80 -4.27
CA MET A 246 25.34 19.98 -4.33
C MET A 246 25.14 20.90 -3.11
N TYR A 247 23.90 21.07 -2.64
CA TYR A 247 23.62 21.86 -1.44
C TYR A 247 24.29 21.26 -0.20
N HIS A 248 24.07 19.97 0.04
CA HIS A 248 24.62 19.29 1.21
C HIS A 248 26.14 19.11 1.14
N ALA A 249 26.72 18.92 -0.06
CA ALA A 249 28.16 18.99 -0.24
C ALA A 249 28.69 20.38 0.17
N GLY A 250 27.97 21.44 -0.23
CA GLY A 250 28.27 22.80 0.18
C GLY A 250 28.20 23.00 1.70
N GLU A 251 27.16 22.44 2.33
CA GLU A 251 26.98 22.47 3.78
C GLU A 251 28.11 21.76 4.52
N ALA A 252 28.51 20.57 4.06
CA ALA A 252 29.60 19.82 4.65
C ALA A 252 30.92 20.63 4.62
N TRP A 253 31.21 21.30 3.49
CA TRP A 253 32.47 22.03 3.33
C TRP A 253 32.52 23.40 4.00
N LYS A 254 31.38 24.04 4.33
CA LYS A 254 31.32 25.48 4.65
C LYS A 254 32.26 25.91 5.79
N ASP A 255 32.43 25.03 6.78
CA ASP A 255 33.24 25.25 7.99
C ASP A 255 34.48 24.33 8.04
N ASN A 256 34.79 23.61 6.94
CA ASN A 256 35.85 22.60 6.93
C ASN A 256 37.20 23.12 6.41
N GLY A 257 38.12 23.40 7.33
CA GLY A 257 39.49 23.79 7.00
C GLY A 257 39.62 25.14 6.30
N LYS A 258 40.82 25.46 5.79
CA LYS A 258 41.13 26.79 5.22
C LYS A 258 40.49 27.05 3.85
N THR A 259 40.25 25.99 3.08
CA THR A 259 39.71 26.06 1.71
C THR A 259 38.25 25.61 1.61
N GLY A 260 37.65 25.16 2.72
CA GLY A 260 36.28 24.63 2.75
C GLY A 260 35.24 25.64 2.31
N SER A 261 35.29 26.87 2.81
CA SER A 261 34.32 27.91 2.42
C SER A 261 34.36 28.23 0.92
N ALA A 262 35.52 28.10 0.27
CA ALA A 262 35.64 28.26 -1.18
C ALA A 262 35.00 27.09 -1.94
N ILE A 263 35.25 25.85 -1.51
CA ILE A 263 34.62 24.64 -2.07
C ILE A 263 33.10 24.70 -1.86
N ALA A 264 32.67 25.07 -0.66
CA ALA A 264 31.28 25.24 -0.31
C ALA A 264 30.58 26.24 -1.22
N TYR A 265 31.18 27.41 -1.44
CA TYR A 265 30.62 28.41 -2.36
C TYR A 265 30.44 27.85 -3.77
N VAL A 266 31.40 27.10 -4.31
CA VAL A 266 31.28 26.48 -5.65
C VAL A 266 30.09 25.53 -5.71
N TRP A 267 29.96 24.62 -4.73
CA TRP A 267 28.85 23.67 -4.68
C TRP A 267 27.50 24.35 -4.49
N LEU A 268 27.40 25.36 -3.62
CA LEU A 268 26.17 26.11 -3.39
C LEU A 268 25.77 26.98 -4.59
N PHE A 269 26.75 27.54 -5.31
CA PHE A 269 26.50 28.23 -6.57
C PHE A 269 25.91 27.29 -7.62
N LEU A 270 26.48 26.09 -7.76
CA LEU A 270 25.97 25.07 -8.67
C LEU A 270 24.56 24.65 -8.26
N SER A 271 24.35 24.29 -7.00
CA SER A 271 23.03 23.91 -6.45
C SER A 271 21.94 24.94 -6.76
N ALA A 272 22.22 26.22 -6.49
CA ALA A 272 21.29 27.31 -6.80
C ALA A 272 21.02 27.45 -8.30
N SER A 273 22.02 27.19 -9.15
CA SER A 273 21.87 27.26 -10.61
C SER A 273 21.05 26.10 -11.20
N PHE A 274 20.97 24.97 -10.50
CA PHE A 274 20.12 23.83 -10.83
C PHE A 274 18.74 23.89 -10.15
N GLY A 275 18.40 25.01 -9.49
CA GLY A 275 17.04 25.29 -9.00
C GLY A 275 16.78 24.99 -7.53
N TYR A 276 17.79 24.60 -6.73
CA TYR A 276 17.61 24.38 -5.30
C TYR A 276 17.68 25.70 -4.51
N GLU A 277 16.52 26.29 -4.25
CA GLU A 277 16.40 27.62 -3.66
C GLU A 277 17.13 27.83 -2.32
N PRO A 278 17.10 26.87 -1.36
CA PRO A 278 17.82 27.03 -0.09
C PRO A 278 19.33 27.28 -0.25
N ALA A 279 19.92 26.82 -1.36
CA ALA A 279 21.34 27.03 -1.62
C ALA A 279 21.72 28.49 -1.79
N LYS A 280 20.83 29.36 -2.28
CA LYS A 280 21.13 30.80 -2.43
C LYS A 280 21.42 31.44 -1.08
N VAL A 281 20.59 31.15 -0.08
CA VAL A 281 20.73 31.71 1.27
C VAL A 281 22.05 31.30 1.89
N LEU A 282 22.39 30.01 1.81
CA LEU A 282 23.65 29.51 2.37
C LEU A 282 24.86 30.01 1.56
N ARG A 283 24.76 30.06 0.23
CA ARG A 283 25.81 30.62 -0.65
C ARG A 283 26.13 32.06 -0.28
N ASP A 284 25.12 32.89 -0.06
CA ASP A 284 25.31 34.31 0.21
C ASP A 284 25.95 34.54 1.58
N LYS A 285 25.60 33.71 2.58
CA LYS A 285 26.30 33.66 3.88
C LYS A 285 27.77 33.31 3.72
N VAL A 286 28.09 32.26 2.96
CA VAL A 286 29.48 31.84 2.71
C VAL A 286 30.24 32.91 1.92
N ALA A 287 29.60 33.54 0.92
CA ALA A 287 30.16 34.61 0.11
C ALA A 287 30.57 35.83 0.94
N ALA A 288 29.74 36.21 1.91
CA ALA A 288 30.03 37.30 2.84
C ALA A 288 31.29 37.04 3.68
N ASN A 289 31.53 35.77 4.04
CA ASN A 289 32.67 35.39 4.89
C ASN A 289 34.01 35.36 4.12
N ILE A 290 34.01 35.04 2.83
CA ILE A 290 35.25 34.89 2.02
C ILE A 290 35.64 36.14 1.21
N GLY A 291 34.73 37.09 1.05
CA GLY A 291 34.98 38.36 0.35
C GLY A 291 34.69 38.34 -1.16
N VAL A 292 34.38 39.52 -1.70
CA VAL A 292 33.87 39.68 -3.08
C VAL A 292 34.89 39.27 -4.15
N ASP A 293 36.17 39.58 -3.97
CA ASP A 293 37.22 39.25 -4.95
C ASP A 293 37.39 37.74 -5.12
N VAL A 294 37.35 37.00 -4.01
CA VAL A 294 37.42 35.54 -4.01
C VAL A 294 36.18 34.96 -4.70
N VAL A 295 35.00 35.49 -4.41
CA VAL A 295 33.73 35.08 -5.03
C VAL A 295 33.78 35.22 -6.55
N VAL A 296 34.29 36.33 -7.08
CA VAL A 296 34.43 36.53 -8.54
C VAL A 296 35.35 35.47 -9.15
N GLY A 297 36.48 35.19 -8.50
CA GLY A 297 37.39 34.11 -8.91
C GLY A 297 36.72 32.73 -8.91
N LEU A 298 35.96 32.41 -7.85
CA LEU A 298 35.24 31.13 -7.74
C LEU A 298 34.14 30.97 -8.79
N GLN A 299 33.44 32.06 -9.14
CA GLN A 299 32.45 32.02 -10.22
C GLN A 299 33.09 31.72 -11.58
N ALA A 300 34.33 32.14 -11.82
CA ALA A 300 35.07 31.81 -13.04
C ALA A 300 35.36 30.30 -13.15
N ILE A 301 35.45 29.58 -12.01
CA ILE A 301 35.59 28.13 -11.95
C ILE A 301 34.22 27.43 -12.01
N ALA A 302 33.23 27.96 -11.29
CA ALA A 302 31.92 27.34 -11.15
C ALA A 302 31.09 27.38 -12.45
N LYS A 303 31.15 28.47 -13.23
CA LYS A 303 30.38 28.61 -14.48
C LYS A 303 30.77 27.55 -15.54
N PRO A 304 32.06 27.26 -15.81
CA PRO A 304 32.44 26.12 -16.64
C PRO A 304 31.94 24.76 -16.13
N LEU A 305 32.02 24.52 -14.81
CA LEU A 305 31.51 23.29 -14.19
C LEU A 305 30.00 23.15 -14.37
N GLN A 306 29.25 24.25 -14.19
CA GLN A 306 27.81 24.32 -14.44
C GLN A 306 27.49 23.88 -15.87
N ARG A 307 28.14 24.48 -16.88
CA ARG A 307 27.94 24.11 -18.29
C ARG A 307 28.23 22.63 -18.55
N LYS A 308 29.29 22.10 -17.94
CA LYS A 308 29.67 20.69 -18.08
C LYS A 308 28.63 19.76 -17.45
N LEU A 309 28.16 20.07 -16.25
CA LEU A 309 27.09 19.33 -15.57
C LEU A 309 25.78 19.39 -16.38
N SER A 310 25.39 20.57 -16.89
CA SER A 310 24.19 20.72 -17.72
C SER A 310 24.28 19.96 -19.04
N SER A 311 25.48 19.73 -19.58
CA SER A 311 25.69 18.94 -20.79
C SER A 311 25.67 17.42 -20.57
N GLY A 312 25.64 16.95 -19.31
CA GLY A 312 25.74 15.52 -18.97
C GLY A 312 27.13 14.89 -19.22
N ALA A 313 28.10 15.65 -19.75
CA ALA A 313 29.44 15.16 -20.11
C ALA A 313 30.40 15.05 -18.91
N VAL A 314 29.92 14.66 -17.73
CA VAL A 314 30.72 14.51 -16.52
C VAL A 314 31.09 13.04 -16.32
N LYS A 315 32.39 12.74 -16.37
CA LYS A 315 32.90 11.40 -16.05
C LYS A 315 32.92 11.20 -14.53
N LYS A 316 32.70 9.95 -14.08
CA LYS A 316 32.80 9.53 -12.68
C LYS A 316 34.08 10.06 -12.02
N HIS A 317 33.93 10.69 -10.85
CA HIS A 317 34.97 11.31 -10.03
C HIS A 317 35.72 12.48 -10.69
N SER A 318 35.31 12.98 -11.86
CA SER A 318 36.09 13.99 -12.58
C SER A 318 36.06 15.37 -11.92
N ILE A 319 34.95 15.76 -11.29
CA ILE A 319 34.84 17.03 -10.56
C ILE A 319 35.55 16.89 -9.21
N ILE A 320 35.34 15.77 -8.51
CA ILE A 320 36.02 15.47 -7.25
C ILE A 320 37.54 15.52 -7.43
N ARG A 321 38.09 14.85 -8.46
CA ARG A 321 39.54 14.89 -8.76
C ARG A 321 40.03 16.30 -9.09
N ALA A 322 39.24 17.09 -9.81
CA ALA A 322 39.59 18.47 -10.13
C ALA A 322 39.64 19.34 -8.87
N LEU A 323 38.63 19.24 -7.99
CA LEU A 323 38.60 19.95 -6.72
C LEU A 323 39.73 19.50 -5.79
N ASN A 324 40.02 18.21 -5.72
CA ASN A 324 41.15 17.68 -4.95
C ASN A 324 42.48 18.29 -5.41
N LYS A 325 42.68 18.39 -6.72
CA LYS A 325 43.89 18.99 -7.30
C LYS A 325 43.99 20.50 -7.06
N VAL A 326 42.89 21.24 -7.22
CA VAL A 326 42.88 22.71 -7.09
C VAL A 326 43.04 23.15 -5.64
N TYR A 327 42.41 22.45 -4.70
CA TYR A 327 42.42 22.81 -3.29
C TYR A 327 43.33 21.95 -2.42
N SER A 328 44.18 21.12 -3.04
CA SER A 328 45.11 20.19 -2.37
C SER A 328 44.42 19.34 -1.29
N ARG A 329 43.24 18.80 -1.60
CA ARG A 329 42.48 17.95 -0.67
C ARG A 329 43.15 16.58 -0.60
N GLU A 330 43.10 15.97 0.58
CA GLU A 330 43.40 14.54 0.72
C GLU A 330 42.37 13.74 -0.08
N PRO A 331 42.80 12.92 -1.07
CA PRO A 331 41.87 12.15 -1.87
C PRO A 331 41.28 11.02 -1.02
N TYR A 332 39.98 11.12 -0.72
CA TYR A 332 39.23 10.01 -0.15
C TYR A 332 38.49 9.27 -1.28
N PHE A 333 38.91 8.04 -1.53
CA PHE A 333 38.19 7.08 -2.37
C PHE A 333 38.01 5.82 -1.52
N PRO A 334 36.78 5.52 -1.07
CA PRO A 334 36.53 4.34 -0.26
C PRO A 334 36.91 3.08 -1.05
N ASN A 335 37.56 2.14 -0.37
CA ASN A 335 37.77 0.79 -0.89
C ASN A 335 36.43 0.03 -0.94
N GLU A 336 36.36 -1.11 -1.63
CA GLU A 336 35.12 -1.91 -1.67
C GLU A 336 34.61 -2.25 -0.26
N GLU A 337 35.52 -2.54 0.68
CA GLU A 337 35.19 -2.78 2.11
C GLU A 337 34.57 -1.57 2.83
N ASP A 338 34.94 -0.35 2.44
CA ASP A 338 34.39 0.90 3.02
C ASP A 338 33.00 1.25 2.49
N LEU A 339 32.61 0.63 1.37
CA LEU A 339 31.32 0.74 0.71
C LEU A 339 30.38 -0.39 1.13
N LEU A 340 30.87 -1.40 1.85
CA LEU A 340 30.05 -2.51 2.31
C LEU A 340 29.00 -2.04 3.30
N VAL A 341 27.82 -2.61 3.09
CA VAL A 341 26.66 -2.47 3.93
C VAL A 341 26.95 -3.07 5.32
N PRO A 342 26.81 -2.33 6.43
CA PRO A 342 26.93 -2.91 7.77
C PRO A 342 25.87 -4.00 7.96
N GLY A 343 26.29 -5.23 8.30
CA GLY A 343 25.37 -6.31 8.72
C GLY A 343 25.01 -7.38 7.68
N ASN A 344 25.91 -7.73 6.76
CA ASN A 344 25.65 -8.75 5.73
C ASN A 344 25.93 -10.21 6.15
N ASP A 345 26.18 -10.50 7.42
CA ASP A 345 26.41 -11.87 7.90
C ASP A 345 25.20 -12.33 8.73
N GLU A 346 24.32 -13.11 8.08
CA GLU A 346 23.38 -14.09 8.67
C GLU A 346 22.23 -13.62 9.58
N GLU A 347 22.25 -12.40 10.14
CA GLU A 347 21.20 -11.98 11.11
C GLU A 347 19.92 -11.42 10.44
N MET A 348 19.99 -10.79 9.27
CA MET A 348 18.80 -10.15 8.68
C MET A 348 17.84 -11.08 7.93
N GLU A 349 18.27 -12.26 7.48
CA GLU A 349 17.32 -13.30 7.01
C GLU A 349 16.53 -13.92 8.19
N GLY A 350 17.08 -13.87 9.42
CA GLY A 350 16.47 -14.44 10.63
C GLY A 350 15.60 -13.49 11.46
N VAL A 351 15.81 -12.18 11.40
CA VAL A 351 15.12 -11.20 12.26
C VAL A 351 13.69 -10.89 11.80
N ILE A 352 13.31 -11.20 10.56
CA ILE A 352 11.93 -10.97 10.05
C ILE A 352 11.05 -12.22 10.13
N GLN A 353 11.63 -13.40 10.38
CA GLN A 353 10.89 -14.68 10.50
C GLN A 353 10.60 -15.15 11.93
N SER A 354 10.95 -14.39 12.98
CA SER A 354 10.64 -14.78 14.37
C SER A 354 9.65 -13.84 15.06
N ASP A 355 8.47 -14.40 15.34
CA ASP A 355 7.50 -14.04 16.38
C ASP A 355 7.01 -12.58 16.46
N ALA A 356 6.14 -12.22 15.51
CA ALA A 356 4.98 -11.40 15.83
C ALA A 356 3.77 -12.31 16.13
N THR A 357 3.86 -13.12 17.18
CA THR A 357 2.66 -13.60 17.88
C THR A 357 2.05 -12.39 18.58
N PHE A 358 1.16 -11.70 17.86
CA PHE A 358 0.28 -10.68 18.42
C PHE A 358 -0.61 -11.35 19.48
N ASP A 359 -0.27 -11.18 20.75
CA ASP A 359 -1.12 -11.58 21.87
C ASP A 359 -2.31 -10.61 21.97
N PRO A 360 -3.56 -11.05 21.69
CA PRO A 360 -4.71 -10.16 21.63
C PRO A 360 -5.16 -9.62 23.00
N GLN A 361 -4.49 -9.99 24.10
CA GLN A 361 -4.96 -9.69 25.46
C GLN A 361 -4.32 -8.45 26.12
N SER A 362 -3.41 -7.74 25.45
CA SER A 362 -2.74 -6.57 26.06
C SER A 362 -3.47 -5.22 25.86
N ALA A 363 -4.65 -5.21 25.23
CA ALA A 363 -5.42 -4.00 24.95
C ALA A 363 -6.66 -3.80 25.86
N GLU A 364 -6.78 -4.53 26.97
CA GLU A 364 -7.83 -4.29 27.97
C GLU A 364 -7.24 -3.81 29.30
N GLN A 365 -6.87 -2.54 29.34
CA GLN A 365 -6.91 -1.74 30.57
C GLN A 365 -6.62 -0.29 30.20
N LEU A 366 -7.68 0.48 29.98
CA LEU A 366 -7.91 1.79 30.58
C LEU A 366 -9.31 2.28 30.20
N ASP A 367 -10.01 2.77 31.23
CA ASP A 367 -11.29 3.49 31.23
C ASP A 367 -12.59 2.71 31.07
N GLY A 368 -13.08 2.25 32.23
CA GLY A 368 -14.49 2.08 32.48
C GLY A 368 -15.19 3.43 32.68
N ALA A 369 -16.11 3.76 31.78
CA ALA A 369 -17.25 4.63 32.08
C ALA A 369 -18.47 4.19 31.26
N ASN A 370 -19.50 3.84 32.02
CA ASN A 370 -20.80 3.30 31.65
C ASN A 370 -21.61 4.27 30.77
N VAL A 371 -21.97 3.92 29.51
CA VAL A 371 -23.20 4.41 28.85
C VAL A 371 -23.74 3.34 27.90
N SER A 372 -25.03 3.06 28.09
CA SER A 372 -25.90 2.12 27.39
C SER A 372 -26.12 2.38 25.89
N GLY A 373 -26.09 1.30 25.11
CA GLY A 373 -27.05 0.99 24.03
C GLY A 373 -27.21 1.97 22.85
N SER A 374 -26.42 1.79 21.79
CA SER A 374 -26.86 1.88 20.38
C SER A 374 -25.70 1.48 19.45
N SER A 375 -25.99 0.71 18.41
CA SER A 375 -25.09 0.31 17.32
C SER A 375 -24.36 1.51 16.68
N PRO A 376 -23.02 1.48 16.50
CA PRO A 376 -22.36 2.50 15.70
C PRO A 376 -22.33 2.09 14.24
N GLU A 377 -23.10 2.81 13.41
CA GLU A 377 -22.81 2.94 11.99
C GLU A 377 -21.41 3.56 11.84
N THR A 378 -20.48 2.84 11.20
CA THR A 378 -19.13 3.32 10.94
C THR A 378 -19.14 4.32 9.80
N THR A 379 -19.54 5.56 10.08
CA THR A 379 -19.36 6.67 9.14
C THR A 379 -17.90 7.13 9.17
N LEU A 380 -17.21 6.95 8.04
CA LEU A 380 -15.89 7.53 7.76
C LEU A 380 -15.90 9.05 8.07
N SER A 381 -14.92 9.51 8.86
CA SER A 381 -14.87 10.92 9.27
C SER A 381 -14.49 11.85 8.10
N LYS A 382 -15.02 13.08 8.13
CA LYS A 382 -14.77 14.12 7.11
C LYS A 382 -13.28 14.50 6.96
N GLU A 383 -12.46 14.27 7.96
CA GLU A 383 -11.01 14.51 7.90
C GLU A 383 -10.28 13.48 7.02
N ALA A 384 -10.84 12.28 6.84
CA ALA A 384 -10.37 11.32 5.84
C ALA A 384 -10.75 11.70 4.39
N LEU A 385 -11.43 12.84 4.19
CA LEU A 385 -12.03 13.26 2.92
C LEU A 385 -11.52 14.62 2.41
N ASP A 386 -10.51 15.24 3.03
CA ASP A 386 -9.89 16.48 2.52
C ASP A 386 -8.66 16.17 1.65
N PHE A 387 -8.82 16.33 0.33
CA PHE A 387 -7.81 16.01 -0.69
C PHE A 387 -7.34 17.25 -1.46
N THR A 388 -7.51 18.45 -0.92
CA THR A 388 -6.93 19.67 -1.53
C THR A 388 -5.41 19.79 -1.36
N GLN A 389 -4.80 18.91 -0.57
CA GLN A 389 -3.36 18.94 -0.32
C GLN A 389 -2.58 18.06 -1.32
N ASN A 390 -1.93 18.74 -2.26
CA ASN A 390 -1.08 18.13 -3.27
C ASN A 390 0.30 17.79 -2.66
N PHE A 391 0.42 16.63 -2.01
CA PHE A 391 1.63 16.21 -1.27
C PHE A 391 2.65 15.39 -2.07
N LEU A 392 2.70 15.57 -3.39
CA LEU A 392 3.84 15.08 -4.19
C LEU A 392 5.13 15.89 -3.94
N SER A 393 5.07 16.91 -3.08
CA SER A 393 6.26 17.63 -2.61
C SER A 393 6.79 16.96 -1.35
N PRO A 394 8.12 16.74 -1.22
CA PRO A 394 8.70 16.30 0.03
C PRO A 394 8.30 17.28 1.13
N GLN A 395 7.65 16.79 2.19
CA GLN A 395 7.45 17.61 3.37
C GLN A 395 8.83 17.94 3.93
N LYS A 396 9.16 19.24 3.97
CA LYS A 396 10.39 19.72 4.60
C LYS A 396 10.36 19.30 6.07
N PRO A 397 11.43 18.71 6.61
CA PRO A 397 11.56 18.58 8.05
C PRO A 397 11.66 20.00 8.66
N HIS A 398 10.94 20.20 9.76
CA HIS A 398 11.03 21.42 10.58
C HIS A 398 12.34 21.47 11.36
#